data_AF-A0A1W6KFT7-F1
#
_entry.id   AF-A0A1W6KFT7-F1
#
_cell.length_a   1.000
_cell.length_b   1.000
_cell.length_c   1.000
_cell.angle_alpha   90.00
_cell.angle_beta   90.00
_cell.angle_gamma   90.00
#
_symmetry.space_group_name_H-M   'P 1'
#
loop_
_entity.id
_entity.type
_entity.pdbx_description
1 polymer ?
#
loop_
_entity_poly.entity_id
_entity_poly.type
_entity_poly.pdbx_seq_one_letter_code
_entity_poly.pdbx_strand_id
1 'polypeptide(L)'
;MTVMVEALVRSTPGEDGRISNLEFGIIEWPFADLDPKQVLLVERGLSGGDQDPMYLIALMEDDESMFEVAFNANDEIREFARSQIGRRGEITIARLPSLYDGITEVSGGQRNILNYSVPARVYPNTAEAILALSNPQAIGA
;
A
#
# COMPACT_ATOMS: atom_id res chain seq x y z
N MET A 1 2.14 17.85 12.02
CA MET A 1 1.10 18.22 11.04
C MET A 1 0.59 16.90 10.48
N THR A 2 -0.69 16.58 10.69
CA THR A 2 -1.27 15.29 10.27
C THR A 2 -1.88 15.47 8.89
N VAL A 3 -1.56 14.54 8.02
CA VAL A 3 -1.89 14.51 6.60
C VAL A 3 -3.02 13.50 6.46
N MET A 4 -4.10 13.86 5.80
CA MET A 4 -5.24 12.97 5.62
C MET A 4 -5.07 12.22 4.31
N VAL A 5 -4.37 11.08 4.39
CA VAL A 5 -4.21 10.21 3.22
C VAL A 5 -5.52 9.47 2.96
N GLU A 6 -6.25 9.84 1.90
CA GLU A 6 -7.33 8.99 1.39
C GLU A 6 -6.69 7.89 0.54
N ALA A 7 -6.98 6.62 0.84
CA ALA A 7 -6.61 5.53 -0.08
C ALA A 7 -7.84 4.94 -0.77
N LEU A 8 -7.66 4.65 -2.05
CA LEU A 8 -8.59 3.93 -2.88
C LEU A 8 -7.97 2.58 -3.21
N VAL A 9 -8.71 1.50 -2.93
CA VAL A 9 -8.32 0.16 -3.39
C VAL A 9 -9.16 -0.14 -4.62
N ARG A 10 -8.49 -0.45 -5.73
CA ARG A 10 -9.13 -0.84 -6.98
C ARG A 10 -8.73 -2.27 -7.32
N SER A 11 -9.71 -3.16 -7.36
CA SER A 11 -9.55 -4.50 -7.92
C SER A 11 -9.91 -4.50 -9.40
N THR A 12 -9.04 -5.06 -10.23
CA THR A 12 -9.33 -5.28 -11.65
C THR A 12 -9.66 -6.75 -11.88
N PRO A 13 -10.88 -7.09 -12.36
CA PRO A 13 -11.20 -8.47 -12.72
C PRO A 13 -10.41 -8.91 -13.97
N GLY A 14 -10.01 -10.17 -13.99
CA GLY A 14 -9.41 -10.84 -15.14
C GLY A 14 -10.46 -11.43 -16.09
N GLU A 15 -9.99 -12.10 -17.14
CA GLU A 15 -10.86 -12.73 -18.15
C GLU A 15 -11.77 -13.83 -17.58
N ASP A 16 -11.36 -14.46 -16.48
CA ASP A 16 -12.10 -15.50 -15.75
C ASP A 16 -13.04 -14.93 -14.66
N GLY A 17 -13.13 -13.61 -14.54
CA GLY A 17 -13.95 -12.90 -13.56
C GLY A 17 -13.34 -12.82 -12.15
N ARG A 18 -12.17 -13.40 -11.90
CA ARG A 18 -11.45 -13.29 -10.62
C ARG A 18 -10.59 -12.04 -10.58
N ILE A 19 -10.25 -11.54 -9.39
CA ILE A 19 -9.27 -10.44 -9.28
C ILE A 19 -7.95 -10.84 -9.96
N SER A 20 -7.49 -9.99 -10.89
CA SER A 20 -6.22 -10.13 -11.63
C SER A 20 -5.15 -9.15 -11.16
N ASN A 21 -5.58 -8.02 -10.58
CA ASN A 21 -4.72 -6.97 -10.05
C ASN A 21 -5.38 -6.24 -8.88
N LEU A 22 -4.57 -5.78 -7.93
CA LEU A 22 -4.94 -4.82 -6.89
C LEU A 22 -4.06 -3.59 -7.03
N GLU A 23 -4.70 -2.43 -7.24
CA GLU A 23 -4.05 -1.12 -7.31
C GLU A 23 -4.48 -0.30 -6.09
N PHE A 24 -3.50 0.35 -5.45
CA PHE A 24 -3.72 1.23 -4.31
C PHE A 24 -3.47 2.67 -4.73
N GLY A 25 -4.55 3.44 -4.85
CA GLY A 25 -4.51 4.88 -5.04
C GLY A 25 -4.28 5.57 -3.70
N ILE A 26 -3.32 6.47 -3.58
CA ILE A 26 -3.17 7.32 -2.38
C ILE A 26 -3.28 8.79 -2.76
N ILE A 27 -4.14 9.52 -2.06
CA ILE A 27 -4.31 10.98 -2.14
C ILE A 27 -3.51 11.57 -0.99
N GLU A 28 -2.74 12.62 -1.28
CA GLU A 28 -1.96 13.39 -0.30
C GLU A 28 -0.63 12.74 0.12
N TRP A 29 0.45 13.43 -0.27
CA TRP A 29 1.81 13.20 0.17
C TRP A 29 2.47 14.58 0.31
N PRO A 30 2.45 15.20 1.50
CA PRO A 30 2.93 16.56 1.69
C PRO A 30 4.41 16.61 2.08
N PHE A 31 5.04 15.45 2.27
CA PHE A 31 6.46 15.38 2.55
C PHE A 31 7.20 14.77 1.37
N ALA A 32 7.66 15.68 0.52
CA ALA A 32 8.80 15.52 -0.38
C ALA A 32 8.68 14.39 -1.42
N ASP A 33 9.57 14.44 -2.39
CA ASP A 33 9.74 13.43 -3.43
C ASP A 33 10.34 12.15 -2.81
N LEU A 34 9.59 11.44 -1.96
CA LEU A 34 10.02 10.13 -1.46
C LEU A 34 9.20 9.04 -2.14
N ASP A 35 9.91 8.04 -2.63
CA ASP A 35 9.32 6.90 -3.31
C ASP A 35 9.06 5.76 -2.31
N PRO A 36 8.00 4.97 -2.52
CA PRO A 36 7.72 3.80 -1.69
C PRO A 36 8.78 2.71 -1.95
N LYS A 37 9.49 2.33 -0.89
CA LYS A 37 10.52 1.29 -0.90
C LYS A 37 9.91 -0.12 -0.85
N GLN A 38 8.93 -0.32 0.01
CA GLN A 38 8.22 -1.60 0.15
C GLN A 38 6.83 -1.42 0.77
N VAL A 39 5.97 -2.42 0.58
CA VAL A 39 4.63 -2.49 1.17
C VAL A 39 4.45 -3.76 1.99
N LEU A 40 3.82 -3.61 3.14
CA LEU A 40 3.32 -4.70 3.96
C LEU A 40 1.79 -4.66 3.92
N LEU A 41 1.18 -5.76 3.49
CA LEU A 41 -0.26 -5.98 3.58
C LEU A 41 -0.53 -6.83 4.80
N VAL A 42 -1.32 -6.29 5.74
CA VAL A 42 -1.73 -7.01 6.94
C VAL A 42 -3.16 -7.50 6.74
N GLU A 43 -3.36 -8.82 6.75
CA GLU A 43 -4.66 -9.43 6.51
C GLU A 43 -5.64 -9.14 7.64
N ARG A 44 -5.20 -9.21 8.89
CA ARG A 44 -6.06 -9.01 10.06
C ARG A 44 -5.47 -7.98 10.99
N GLY A 45 -6.32 -7.09 11.47
CA GLY A 45 -5.98 -6.10 12.47
C GLY A 45 -5.67 -6.70 13.84
N LEU A 46 -5.67 -5.86 14.85
CA LEU A 46 -5.32 -6.23 16.22
C LEU A 46 -6.29 -7.23 16.85
N SER A 47 -7.56 -7.26 16.43
CA SER A 47 -8.57 -8.20 16.95
C SER A 47 -8.44 -9.61 16.38
N GLY A 48 -7.76 -9.79 15.24
CA GLY A 48 -7.54 -11.07 14.58
C GLY A 48 -8.79 -11.69 13.94
N GLY A 49 -9.88 -10.94 13.80
CA GLY A 49 -11.16 -11.42 13.27
C GLY A 49 -11.29 -11.27 11.76
N ASP A 50 -12.21 -12.01 11.13
CA ASP A 50 -12.48 -11.90 9.68
C ASP A 50 -13.16 -10.56 9.30
N GLN A 51 -13.74 -9.87 10.28
CA GLN A 51 -14.32 -8.53 10.12
C GLN A 51 -13.28 -7.42 10.31
N ASP A 52 -12.05 -7.75 10.68
CA ASP A 52 -11.00 -6.75 10.85
C ASP A 52 -10.66 -6.12 9.50
N PRO A 53 -10.41 -4.80 9.44
CA PRO A 53 -9.88 -4.21 8.23
C PRO A 53 -8.53 -4.84 7.87
N MET A 54 -8.22 -4.85 6.57
CA MET A 54 -6.86 -5.05 6.10
C MET A 54 -6.10 -3.73 6.20
N TYR A 55 -4.78 -3.81 6.38
CA TYR A 55 -3.92 -2.63 6.42
C TYR A 55 -2.90 -2.70 5.29
N LEU A 56 -2.68 -1.57 4.63
CA LEU A 56 -1.53 -1.33 3.79
C LEU A 56 -0.57 -0.42 4.54
N ILE A 57 0.63 -0.90 4.80
CA ILE A 57 1.71 -0.13 5.41
C ILE A 57 2.82 0.01 4.37
N ALA A 58 3.14 1.22 3.95
CA ALA A 58 4.26 1.45 3.05
C ALA A 58 5.41 2.14 3.78
N LEU A 59 6.60 1.57 3.59
CA LEU A 59 7.88 2.12 4.03
C LEU A 59 8.52 2.91 2.89
N MET A 60 9.11 4.04 3.21
CA MET A 60 9.71 4.95 2.24
C MET A 60 11.22 4.73 2.10
N GLU A 61 11.81 5.27 1.03
CA GLU A 61 13.25 5.14 0.76
C GLU A 61 14.15 5.77 1.84
N ASP A 62 13.64 6.71 2.63
CA ASP A 62 14.36 7.32 3.75
C ASP A 62 14.45 6.43 4.99
N ASP A 63 13.80 5.25 4.99
CA ASP A 63 13.72 4.30 6.10
C ASP A 63 13.14 4.86 7.42
N GLU A 64 12.62 6.09 7.40
CA GLU A 64 12.05 6.78 8.56
C GLU A 64 10.57 7.10 8.36
N SER A 65 10.18 7.40 7.13
CA SER A 65 8.80 7.74 6.78
C SER A 65 7.98 6.48 6.49
N MET A 66 6.79 6.45 7.07
CA MET A 66 5.82 5.36 6.87
C MET A 66 4.42 5.94 6.73
N PHE A 67 3.62 5.33 5.86
CA PHE A 67 2.18 5.58 5.82
C PHE A 67 1.42 4.27 6.04
N GLU A 68 0.27 4.38 6.68
CA GLU A 68 -0.62 3.27 6.96
C GLU A 68 -2.03 3.65 6.55
N VAL A 69 -2.71 2.76 5.82
CA VAL A 69 -4.12 2.90 5.51
C VAL A 69 -4.87 1.61 5.77
N ALA A 70 -5.95 1.72 6.55
CA ALA A 70 -6.91 0.64 6.77
C ALA A 70 -7.99 0.65 5.67
N PHE A 71 -8.35 -0.52 5.16
CA PHE A 71 -9.42 -0.68 4.19
C PHE A 71 -10.23 -1.95 4.45
N ASN A 72 -11.51 -1.92 4.08
CA ASN A 72 -12.35 -3.10 4.16
C ASN A 72 -12.03 -4.03 2.98
N ALA A 73 -11.83 -5.32 3.27
CA ALA A 73 -11.50 -6.32 2.29
C ALA A 73 -12.48 -7.50 2.41
N ASN A 74 -13.12 -7.85 1.30
CA ASN A 74 -13.89 -9.08 1.19
C ASN A 74 -12.96 -10.31 1.09
N ASP A 75 -13.55 -11.50 1.14
CA ASP A 75 -12.82 -12.76 1.08
C ASP A 75 -11.96 -12.89 -0.19
N GLU A 76 -12.44 -12.37 -1.32
CA GLU A 76 -11.74 -12.44 -2.60
C GLU A 76 -10.45 -11.59 -2.60
N ILE A 77 -10.49 -10.37 -2.03
CA ILE A 77 -9.31 -9.51 -1.88
C ILE A 77 -8.28 -10.17 -0.96
N ARG A 78 -8.73 -10.77 0.14
CA ARG A 78 -7.87 -11.50 1.09
C ARG A 78 -7.22 -12.70 0.43
N GLU A 79 -7.99 -13.51 -0.28
CA GLU A 79 -7.48 -14.67 -1.03
C GLU A 79 -6.47 -14.24 -2.11
N PHE A 80 -6.77 -13.16 -2.84
CA PHE A 80 -5.85 -12.62 -3.84
C PHE A 80 -4.54 -12.15 -3.21
N ALA A 81 -4.60 -11.40 -2.10
CA ALA A 81 -3.40 -10.97 -1.38
C ALA A 81 -2.56 -12.18 -0.97
N ARG A 82 -3.16 -13.18 -0.32
CA ARG A 82 -2.46 -14.37 0.14
C ARG A 82 -1.83 -15.19 -0.98
N SER A 83 -2.58 -15.45 -2.04
CA SER A 83 -2.19 -16.42 -3.07
C SER A 83 -1.38 -15.79 -4.20
N GLN A 84 -1.74 -14.58 -4.64
CA GLN A 84 -1.12 -13.94 -5.78
C GLN A 84 -0.03 -12.96 -5.35
N ILE A 85 -0.34 -12.02 -4.44
CA ILE A 85 0.65 -11.03 -3.98
C ILE A 85 1.74 -11.72 -3.16
N GLY A 86 1.38 -12.65 -2.27
CA GLY A 86 2.36 -13.45 -1.53
C GLY A 86 3.34 -14.23 -2.43
N ARG A 87 2.92 -14.60 -3.65
CA ARG A 87 3.76 -15.31 -4.63
C ARG A 87 4.55 -14.37 -5.54
N ARG A 88 3.92 -13.30 -6.04
CA ARG A 88 4.56 -12.33 -6.95
C ARG A 88 5.54 -11.41 -6.19
N GLY A 89 5.17 -11.06 -4.97
CA GLY A 89 5.97 -10.20 -4.10
C GLY A 89 5.94 -8.72 -4.50
N GLU A 90 4.92 -8.25 -5.23
CA GLU A 90 4.80 -6.86 -5.67
C GLU A 90 3.33 -6.41 -5.79
N ILE A 91 3.10 -5.10 -5.71
CA ILE A 91 1.82 -4.44 -6.00
C ILE A 91 2.02 -3.11 -6.72
N THR A 92 0.94 -2.60 -7.33
CA THR A 92 0.92 -1.25 -7.91
C THR A 92 0.38 -0.23 -6.92
N ILE A 93 1.17 0.82 -6.66
CA ILE A 93 0.71 2.03 -5.99
C ILE A 93 0.55 3.14 -7.03
N ALA A 94 -0.65 3.69 -7.13
CA ALA A 94 -0.95 4.82 -8.00
C ALA A 94 -1.02 6.11 -7.16
N ARG A 95 -0.24 7.13 -7.53
CA ARG A 95 -0.39 8.45 -6.95
C ARG A 95 -1.58 9.16 -7.58
N LEU A 96 -2.61 9.47 -6.79
CA LEU A 96 -3.80 10.13 -7.29
C LEU A 96 -3.63 11.66 -7.32
N PRO A 97 -4.33 12.37 -8.23
CA PRO A 97 -4.31 13.83 -8.28
C PRO A 97 -4.71 14.45 -6.94
N SER A 98 -3.98 15.49 -6.52
CA SER A 98 -4.20 16.24 -5.28
C SER A 98 -4.77 17.62 -5.56
N LEU A 99 -5.54 18.17 -4.60
CA LEU A 99 -6.00 19.57 -4.62
C LEU A 99 -4.84 20.58 -4.68
N TYR A 100 -3.64 20.17 -4.25
CA TYR A 100 -2.42 21.00 -4.31
C TYR A 100 -1.69 20.95 -5.66
N ASP A 101 -2.08 20.06 -6.58
CA ASP A 101 -1.45 19.95 -7.91
C ASP A 101 -1.64 21.23 -8.73
N GLY A 102 -2.72 21.98 -8.49
CA GLY A 102 -2.96 23.29 -9.09
C GLY A 102 -2.30 24.48 -8.39
N ILE A 103 -1.64 24.26 -7.24
CA ILE A 103 -1.11 25.33 -6.38
C ILE A 103 0.41 25.56 -6.63
N THR A 104 1.08 24.67 -7.37
CA THR A 104 2.52 24.76 -7.66
C THR A 104 2.83 25.27 -9.07
N GLU A 105 2.49 26.53 -9.37
CA GLU A 105 3.03 27.24 -10.55
C GLU A 105 4.46 27.81 -10.34
N VAL A 106 5.07 27.68 -9.16
CA VAL A 106 6.32 28.39 -8.85
C VAL A 106 7.59 27.58 -9.14
N SER A 107 7.51 26.31 -9.57
CA SER A 107 8.70 25.52 -9.92
C SER A 107 8.42 24.45 -10.99
N GLY A 108 8.09 24.88 -12.21
CA GLY A 108 8.61 24.25 -13.42
C GLY A 108 8.35 22.76 -13.70
N GLY A 109 7.20 22.19 -13.32
CA GLY A 109 6.80 20.88 -13.83
C GLY A 109 5.44 20.45 -13.32
N GLN A 110 4.53 20.07 -14.22
CA GLN A 110 3.34 19.30 -13.84
C GLN A 110 3.82 18.04 -13.11
N ARG A 111 3.43 17.88 -11.83
CA ARG A 111 3.71 16.63 -11.11
C ARG A 111 2.91 15.51 -11.78
N ASN A 112 3.61 14.58 -12.43
CA ASN A 112 2.99 13.48 -13.14
C ASN A 112 2.29 12.53 -12.16
N ILE A 113 1.17 11.95 -12.58
CA ILE A 113 0.63 10.73 -11.96
C ILE A 113 1.72 9.66 -12.15
N LEU A 114 2.31 9.20 -11.04
CA LEU A 114 3.32 8.16 -11.03
C LEU A 114 2.70 6.87 -10.49
N ASN A 115 2.90 5.79 -11.23
CA ASN A 115 2.58 4.44 -10.80
C ASN A 115 3.88 3.75 -10.41
N TYR A 116 3.90 3.15 -9.22
CA TYR A 116 5.03 2.43 -8.68
C TYR A 116 4.69 0.94 -8.63
N SER A 117 5.54 0.08 -9.18
CA SER A 117 5.55 -1.34 -8.82
C SER A 117 6.48 -1.49 -7.62
N VAL A 118 5.93 -1.86 -6.47
CA VAL A 118 6.63 -1.83 -5.20
C VAL A 118 6.68 -3.24 -4.61
N PRO A 119 7.83 -3.71 -4.09
CA PRO A 119 7.90 -4.97 -3.37
C PRO A 119 6.85 -5.04 -2.27
N ALA A 120 6.12 -6.14 -2.21
CA ALA A 120 5.01 -6.33 -1.29
C ALA A 120 5.09 -7.69 -0.58
N ARG A 121 4.72 -7.71 0.70
CA ARG A 121 4.59 -8.93 1.49
C ARG A 121 3.30 -8.94 2.28
N VAL A 122 2.73 -10.13 2.41
CA VAL A 122 1.47 -10.34 3.14
C VAL A 122 1.75 -10.96 4.49
N TYR A 123 1.20 -10.36 5.54
CA TYR A 123 1.30 -10.82 6.91
C TYR A 123 -0.11 -11.14 7.43
N PRO A 124 -0.26 -12.23 8.18
CA PRO A 124 -1.57 -12.65 8.68
C PRO A 124 -2.12 -11.69 9.76
N ASN A 125 -1.25 -10.99 10.49
CA ASN A 125 -1.64 -10.08 11.58
C ASN A 125 -0.62 -8.94 11.78
N THR A 126 -1.04 -7.90 12.52
CA THR A 126 -0.21 -6.70 12.80
C THR A 126 1.08 -7.04 13.54
N ALA A 127 1.07 -8.05 14.43
CA ALA A 127 2.25 -8.39 15.23
C ALA A 127 3.40 -8.92 14.35
N GLU A 128 3.09 -9.78 13.39
CA GLU A 128 4.07 -10.31 12.44
C GLU A 128 4.62 -9.22 11.51
N ALA A 129 3.77 -8.27 11.08
CA ALA A 129 4.20 -7.13 10.30
C ALA A 129 5.15 -6.21 11.08
N ILE A 130 4.90 -5.97 12.37
CA ILE A 130 5.79 -5.17 13.24
C ILE A 130 7.16 -5.86 13.42
N LEU A 131 7.15 -7.18 13.62
CA LEU A 131 8.39 -7.96 13.71
C LEU A 131 9.22 -7.86 12.42
N ALA A 132 8.55 -7.85 11.26
CA ALA A 132 9.17 -7.64 9.96
C ALA A 132 9.84 -6.27 9.84
N LEU A 133 9.14 -5.22 10.22
CA LEU A 133 9.66 -3.85 10.22
C LEU A 133 10.87 -3.71 11.15
N SER A 134 10.81 -4.34 12.31
CA SER A 134 11.85 -4.23 13.35
C SER A 134 13.09 -5.06 13.05
N ASN A 135 12.99 -6.08 12.19
CA ASN A 135 14.09 -6.96 11.81
C ASN A 135 14.06 -7.30 10.30
N PRO A 136 14.42 -6.36 9.41
CA PRO A 136 14.34 -6.57 7.96
C PRO A 136 15.16 -7.78 7.47
N GLN A 137 16.22 -8.14 8.20
CA GLN A 137 17.11 -9.26 7.89
C GLN A 137 16.57 -10.63 8.34
N ALA A 138 15.56 -10.68 9.23
CA ALA A 138 15.04 -11.94 9.77
C ALA A 138 14.07 -12.65 8.82
N ILE A 139 13.57 -11.96 7.78
CA ILE A 139 12.54 -12.47 6.87
C ILE A 139 13.15 -12.69 5.48
N GLY A 140 14.17 -13.53 5.44
CA GLY A 140 14.88 -13.94 4.23
C GLY A 140 15.47 -15.34 4.30
N ALA A 141 14.97 -16.20 5.22
CA ALA A 141 15.35 -17.60 5.35
C ALA A 141 14.18 -18.52 4.97
#